data_AF-A0AAX2J4S3-F1
#
_entry.id   AF-A0AAX2J4S3-F1
#
_cell.length_a   1.000
_cell.length_b   1.000
_cell.length_c   1.000
_cell.angle_alpha   90.00
_cell.angle_beta   90.00
_cell.angle_gamma   90.00
#
_symmetry.space_group_name_H-M   'P 1'
#
loop_
_entity.id
_entity.type
_entity.pdbx_description
1 polymer ?
#
loop_
_entity_poly.entity_id
_entity_poly.type
_entity_poly.pdbx_seq_one_letter_code
_entity_poly.pdbx_strand_id
1 'polypeptide(L)'
;MTPILPTPTQVHDCTLQLAAGKPTSYPELVQGYAQLRLADFSAMLVEWTLPHDAAHSQPLPQVAEAIKQPDLSPEQSAKLLAWLQQQTQQGQRTAALYWAYLLAKGLFTEQQPQKAAKIAQYFAQQGDWRASRLLGEMLAAAPLAAPVLLQQELQAACTEWQKTHPQHSNEQVQAACERFCQAPIAIKHRAKQYLEQAIAQGSPTAPQRLRGLTALGLLSAQNAPKRHQSIADFLELQLNASQPIHDANDDPDILVLPDHIYLPVADDDERPTWYKPAMYGAFALFALIVFTVFAKLFFIR
;
A
#
# COMPACT_ATOMS: atom_id res chain seq x y z
N MET A 1 -12.04 -18.75 -5.61
CA MET A 1 -13.40 -18.18 -5.55
C MET A 1 -13.33 -16.72 -5.95
N THR A 2 -14.15 -16.23 -6.87
CA THR A 2 -14.15 -14.80 -7.23
C THR A 2 -14.64 -14.00 -6.02
N PRO A 3 -13.86 -13.04 -5.48
CA PRO A 3 -14.30 -12.27 -4.32
C PRO A 3 -15.58 -11.50 -4.67
N ILE A 4 -16.58 -11.60 -3.80
CA ILE A 4 -17.81 -10.82 -3.92
C ILE A 4 -17.41 -9.35 -3.82
N LEU A 5 -17.68 -8.58 -4.87
CA LEU A 5 -17.34 -7.16 -4.91
C LEU A 5 -18.19 -6.37 -3.89
N PRO A 6 -17.60 -5.42 -3.14
CA PRO A 6 -18.33 -4.55 -2.23
C PRO A 6 -19.46 -3.79 -2.93
N THR A 7 -20.62 -3.67 -2.28
CA THR A 7 -21.69 -2.81 -2.81
C THR A 7 -21.39 -1.33 -2.57
N PRO A 8 -21.88 -0.40 -3.41
CA PRO A 8 -21.65 1.03 -3.23
C PRO A 8 -22.08 1.56 -1.85
N THR A 9 -23.19 1.04 -1.32
CA THR A 9 -23.72 1.38 0.01
C THR A 9 -22.78 0.93 1.13
N GLN A 10 -22.29 -0.32 1.09
CA GLN A 10 -21.34 -0.83 2.09
C GLN A 10 -20.07 0.03 2.13
N VAL A 11 -19.53 0.39 0.96
CA VAL A 11 -18.34 1.24 0.89
C VAL A 11 -18.63 2.65 1.42
N HIS A 12 -19.80 3.22 1.11
CA HIS A 12 -20.19 4.55 1.60
C HIS A 12 -20.30 4.58 3.12
N ASP A 13 -21.03 3.63 3.72
CA ASP A 13 -21.20 3.55 5.16
C ASP A 13 -19.85 3.33 5.88
N CYS A 14 -19.02 2.44 5.35
CA CYS A 14 -17.67 2.21 5.87
C CYS A 14 -16.79 3.47 5.76
N THR A 15 -16.92 4.23 4.67
CA THR A 15 -16.20 5.50 4.47
C THR A 15 -16.59 6.52 5.54
N LEU A 16 -17.88 6.66 5.85
CA LEU A 16 -18.37 7.55 6.91
C LEU A 16 -17.86 7.13 8.29
N GLN A 17 -17.84 5.83 8.58
CA GLN A 17 -17.31 5.31 9.85
C GLN A 17 -15.82 5.59 10.01
N LEU A 18 -15.02 5.29 8.98
CA LEU A 18 -13.57 5.54 8.98
C LEU A 18 -13.25 7.03 9.07
N ALA A 19 -13.97 7.90 8.36
CA ALA A 19 -13.79 9.35 8.43
C ALA A 19 -14.09 9.90 9.84
N ALA A 20 -15.05 9.30 10.55
CA ALA A 20 -15.39 9.66 11.93
C ALA A 20 -14.47 9.03 12.99
N GLY A 21 -13.45 8.26 12.59
CA GLY A 21 -12.55 7.54 13.50
C GLY A 21 -13.23 6.41 14.30
N LYS A 22 -14.38 5.92 13.82
CA LYS A 22 -15.13 4.85 14.50
C LYS A 22 -14.59 3.47 14.08
N PRO A 23 -14.62 2.47 14.97
CA PRO A 23 -14.32 1.09 14.59
C PRO A 23 -15.34 0.61 13.54
N THR A 24 -14.86 -0.17 12.57
CA THR A 24 -15.67 -0.73 11.48
C THR A 24 -15.73 -2.25 11.61
N SER A 25 -16.92 -2.82 11.41
CA SER A 25 -17.14 -4.28 11.36
C SER A 25 -17.21 -4.80 9.93
N TYR A 26 -16.95 -3.96 8.93
CA TYR A 26 -16.99 -4.37 7.53
C TYR A 26 -15.77 -5.25 7.17
N PRO A 27 -15.90 -6.17 6.20
CA PRO A 27 -14.76 -6.95 5.71
C PRO A 27 -13.60 -6.07 5.23
N GLU A 28 -12.37 -6.56 5.36
CA GLU A 28 -11.15 -5.83 4.97
C GLU A 28 -11.21 -5.26 3.54
N LEU A 29 -11.79 -6.00 2.60
CA LEU A 29 -11.96 -5.54 1.23
C LEU A 29 -12.83 -4.27 1.13
N VAL A 30 -13.93 -4.21 1.88
CA VAL A 30 -14.80 -3.02 1.94
C VAL A 30 -14.04 -1.86 2.57
N GLN A 31 -13.27 -2.13 3.63
CA GLN A 31 -12.43 -1.12 4.27
C GLN A 31 -11.35 -0.60 3.30
N GLY A 32 -10.74 -1.45 2.48
CA GLY A 32 -9.78 -1.05 1.45
C GLY A 32 -10.39 -0.11 0.41
N TYR A 33 -11.61 -0.39 -0.06
CA TYR A 33 -12.33 0.52 -0.95
C TYR A 33 -12.61 1.87 -0.28
N ALA A 34 -13.02 1.86 0.99
CA ALA A 34 -13.27 3.07 1.77
C ALA A 34 -11.97 3.87 2.03
N GLN A 35 -10.84 3.20 2.30
CA GLN A 35 -9.52 3.83 2.42
C GLN A 35 -9.13 4.54 1.12
N LEU A 36 -9.35 3.92 -0.05
CA LEU A 36 -9.11 4.57 -1.34
C LEU A 36 -9.99 5.82 -1.54
N ARG A 37 -11.24 5.81 -1.07
CA ARG A 37 -12.12 6.99 -1.11
C ARG A 37 -11.61 8.12 -0.21
N LEU A 38 -11.07 7.80 0.96
CA LEU A 38 -10.56 8.78 1.92
C LEU A 38 -9.14 9.25 1.62
N ALA A 39 -8.37 8.47 0.85
CA ALA A 39 -6.98 8.77 0.55
C ALA A 39 -6.83 10.14 -0.11
N ASP A 40 -5.87 10.92 0.40
CA ASP A 40 -5.50 12.23 -0.13
C ASP A 40 -4.41 12.07 -1.20
N PHE A 41 -4.81 12.33 -2.44
CA PHE A 41 -3.92 12.32 -3.60
C PHE A 41 -3.63 13.74 -4.13
N SER A 42 -3.99 14.78 -3.38
CA SER A 42 -3.96 16.17 -3.87
C SER A 42 -2.57 16.60 -4.33
N ALA A 43 -1.52 16.23 -3.59
CA ALA A 43 -0.13 16.52 -3.96
C ALA A 43 0.25 15.92 -5.33
N MET A 44 -0.14 14.66 -5.57
CA MET A 44 0.13 13.99 -6.85
C MET A 44 -0.68 14.61 -8.00
N LEU A 45 -1.95 15.00 -7.76
CA LEU A 45 -2.76 15.64 -8.79
C LEU A 45 -2.22 17.02 -9.20
N VAL A 46 -1.63 17.77 -8.27
CA VAL A 46 -0.94 19.04 -8.59
C VAL A 46 0.20 18.80 -9.57
N GLU A 47 0.98 17.74 -9.37
CA GLU A 47 2.11 17.42 -10.26
C GLU A 47 1.65 17.10 -11.69
N TRP A 48 0.47 16.51 -11.87
CA TRP A 48 -0.06 16.18 -13.19
C TRP A 48 -0.51 17.41 -13.99
N THR A 49 -0.53 18.59 -13.37
CA THR A 49 -0.74 19.87 -14.05
C THR A 49 0.56 20.45 -14.64
N LEU A 50 1.71 19.91 -14.23
CA LEU A 50 3.02 20.35 -14.73
C LEU A 50 3.34 19.71 -16.09
N PRO A 51 4.03 20.42 -17.00
CA PRO A 51 4.49 19.84 -18.25
C PRO A 51 5.31 18.57 -18.04
N HIS A 52 5.09 17.57 -18.89
CA HIS A 52 5.84 16.32 -18.87
C HIS A 52 6.29 15.96 -20.29
N ASP A 53 7.59 15.73 -20.46
CA ASP A 53 8.24 15.57 -21.77
C ASP A 53 7.92 14.24 -22.49
N ALA A 54 7.04 13.41 -21.93
CA ALA A 54 6.59 12.20 -22.59
C ALA A 54 5.51 12.50 -23.65
N ALA A 55 5.56 11.77 -24.77
CA ALA A 55 4.53 11.86 -25.80
C ALA A 55 3.12 11.64 -25.21
N HIS A 56 2.14 12.40 -25.72
CA HIS A 56 0.73 12.34 -25.30
C HIS A 56 0.50 12.57 -23.79
N SER A 57 1.40 13.29 -23.12
CA SER A 57 1.34 13.58 -21.69
C SER A 57 1.06 15.04 -21.38
N GLN A 58 0.43 15.76 -22.31
CA GLN A 58 0.09 17.16 -22.10
C GLN A 58 -0.76 17.31 -20.82
N PRO A 59 -0.49 18.33 -20.00
CA PRO A 59 -1.30 18.63 -18.83
C PRO A 59 -2.74 18.93 -19.20
N LEU A 60 -3.67 18.54 -18.33
CA LEU A 60 -5.10 18.80 -18.47
C LEU A 60 -5.58 19.63 -17.26
N PRO A 61 -5.18 20.91 -17.15
CA PRO A 61 -5.45 21.72 -15.95
C PRO A 61 -6.95 21.92 -15.69
N GLN A 62 -7.77 21.98 -16.75
CA GLN A 62 -9.23 22.08 -16.62
C GLN A 62 -9.84 20.82 -15.97
N VAL A 63 -9.28 19.64 -16.26
CA VAL A 63 -9.69 18.38 -15.61
C VAL A 63 -9.26 18.40 -14.15
N ALA A 64 -8.03 18.82 -13.86
CA ALA A 64 -7.51 18.92 -12.50
C ALA A 64 -8.38 19.85 -11.63
N GLU A 65 -8.86 20.94 -12.21
CA GLU A 65 -9.75 21.89 -11.54
C GLU A 65 -11.15 21.30 -11.35
N ALA A 66 -11.73 20.71 -12.41
CA ALA A 66 -13.06 20.08 -12.34
C ALA A 66 -13.13 18.99 -11.26
N ILE A 67 -12.07 18.20 -11.10
CA ILE A 67 -12.02 17.13 -10.09
C ILE A 67 -12.01 17.65 -8.65
N LYS A 68 -11.53 18.88 -8.42
CA LYS A 68 -11.52 19.52 -7.10
C LYS A 68 -12.86 20.16 -6.76
N GLN A 69 -13.72 20.39 -7.75
CA GLN A 69 -15.02 21.03 -7.53
C GLN A 69 -16.00 20.05 -6.89
N PRO A 70 -16.57 20.37 -5.72
CA PRO A 70 -17.51 19.49 -5.02
C PRO A 70 -18.87 19.36 -5.71
N ASP A 71 -19.22 20.30 -6.60
CA ASP A 71 -20.60 20.51 -7.08
C ASP A 71 -20.80 20.24 -8.59
N LEU A 72 -20.00 19.39 -9.21
CA LEU A 72 -20.27 19.00 -10.61
C LEU A 72 -21.64 18.31 -10.71
N SER A 73 -22.50 18.82 -11.59
CA SER A 73 -23.80 18.20 -11.84
C SER A 73 -23.63 16.78 -12.40
N PRO A 74 -24.62 15.89 -12.26
CA PRO A 74 -24.56 14.55 -12.85
C PRO A 74 -24.27 14.56 -14.36
N GLU A 75 -24.79 15.56 -15.08
CA GLU A 75 -24.56 15.72 -16.51
C GLU A 75 -23.10 16.15 -16.80
N GLN A 76 -22.56 17.11 -16.03
CA GLN A 76 -21.16 17.55 -16.19
C GLN A 76 -20.19 16.42 -15.86
N SER A 77 -20.47 15.70 -14.78
CA SER A 77 -19.75 14.50 -14.34
C SER A 77 -19.69 13.43 -15.45
N ALA A 78 -20.85 13.12 -16.05
CA ALA A 78 -20.94 12.17 -17.15
C ALA A 78 -20.16 12.63 -18.40
N LYS A 79 -20.27 13.92 -18.76
CA LYS A 79 -19.52 14.50 -19.89
C LYS A 79 -18.00 14.45 -19.67
N LEU A 80 -17.53 14.78 -18.47
CA LEU A 80 -16.12 14.70 -18.10
C LEU A 80 -15.58 13.28 -18.24
N LEU A 81 -16.31 12.28 -17.71
CA LEU A 81 -15.92 10.88 -17.80
C LEU A 81 -15.90 10.38 -19.25
N ALA A 82 -16.92 10.71 -20.04
CA ALA A 82 -16.98 10.32 -21.44
C ALA A 82 -15.81 10.93 -22.24
N TRP A 83 -15.51 12.20 -21.99
CA TRP A 83 -14.38 12.88 -22.62
C TRP A 83 -13.04 12.25 -22.23
N LEU A 84 -12.81 11.94 -20.95
CA LEU A 84 -11.57 11.28 -20.49
C LEU A 84 -11.41 9.89 -21.12
N GLN A 85 -12.48 9.12 -21.25
CA GLN A 85 -12.46 7.82 -21.90
C GLN A 85 -12.12 7.94 -23.39
N GLN A 86 -12.72 8.90 -24.10
CA GLN A 86 -12.41 9.16 -25.50
C GLN A 86 -10.95 9.58 -25.69
N GLN A 87 -10.43 10.48 -24.86
CA GLN A 87 -9.03 10.91 -24.92
C GLN A 87 -8.06 9.76 -24.61
N THR A 88 -8.42 8.89 -23.67
CA THR A 88 -7.66 7.67 -23.37
C THR A 88 -7.59 6.74 -24.58
N GLN A 89 -8.70 6.56 -25.31
CA GLN A 89 -8.73 5.77 -26.55
C GLN A 89 -7.87 6.38 -27.66
N GLN A 90 -7.72 7.70 -27.67
CA GLN A 90 -6.83 8.44 -28.58
C GLN A 90 -5.36 8.42 -28.13
N GLY A 91 -5.02 7.70 -27.05
CA GLY A 91 -3.66 7.55 -26.55
C GLY A 91 -3.20 8.66 -25.60
N GLN A 92 -4.09 9.56 -25.19
CA GLN A 92 -3.77 10.62 -24.23
C GLN A 92 -3.54 10.02 -22.83
N ARG A 93 -2.29 10.04 -22.36
CA ARG A 93 -1.85 9.38 -21.13
C ARG A 93 -2.36 10.07 -19.86
N THR A 94 -2.27 11.39 -19.81
CA THR A 94 -2.76 12.21 -18.68
C THR A 94 -4.26 11.98 -18.43
N ALA A 95 -5.09 11.89 -19.46
CA ALA A 95 -6.51 11.58 -19.39
C ALA A 95 -6.75 10.18 -18.84
N ALA A 96 -5.95 9.20 -19.28
CA ALA A 96 -6.02 7.84 -18.78
C ALA A 96 -5.68 7.76 -17.28
N LEU A 97 -4.70 8.54 -16.82
CA LEU A 97 -4.34 8.62 -15.40
C LEU A 97 -5.43 9.31 -14.57
N TYR A 98 -6.01 10.40 -15.05
CA TYR A 98 -7.18 11.01 -14.39
C TYR A 98 -8.36 10.04 -14.34
N TRP A 99 -8.62 9.31 -15.42
CA TRP A 99 -9.68 8.30 -15.43
C TRP A 99 -9.40 7.17 -14.43
N ALA A 100 -8.17 6.66 -14.36
CA ALA A 100 -7.76 5.67 -13.37
C ALA A 100 -7.96 6.19 -11.94
N TYR A 101 -7.57 7.44 -11.66
CA TYR A 101 -7.80 8.10 -10.39
C TYR A 101 -9.30 8.15 -10.02
N LEU A 102 -10.16 8.57 -10.96
CA LEU A 102 -11.61 8.62 -10.74
C LEU A 102 -12.21 7.24 -10.46
N LEU A 103 -11.76 6.20 -11.18
CA LEU A 103 -12.16 4.81 -10.95
C LEU A 103 -11.68 4.30 -9.59
N ALA A 104 -10.45 4.63 -9.17
CA ALA A 104 -9.90 4.19 -7.89
C ALA A 104 -10.67 4.79 -6.70
N LYS A 105 -11.07 6.06 -6.79
CA LYS A 105 -11.85 6.74 -5.76
C LYS A 105 -13.37 6.56 -5.89
N GLY A 106 -13.88 6.15 -7.04
CA GLY A 106 -15.31 6.20 -7.32
C GLY A 106 -15.86 7.63 -7.33
N LEU A 107 -15.08 8.57 -7.87
CA LEU A 107 -15.51 9.95 -8.07
C LEU A 107 -16.22 10.07 -9.42
N PHE A 108 -17.45 10.58 -9.40
CA PHE A 108 -18.32 10.73 -10.58
C PHE A 108 -18.74 9.40 -11.25
N THR A 109 -18.19 8.27 -10.82
CA THR A 109 -18.38 6.94 -11.39
C THR A 109 -18.37 5.87 -10.30
N GLU A 110 -18.81 4.66 -10.64
CA GLU A 110 -18.66 3.52 -9.74
C GLU A 110 -17.19 3.18 -9.51
N GLN A 111 -16.85 2.87 -8.25
CA GLN A 111 -15.48 2.58 -7.87
C GLN A 111 -15.02 1.25 -8.47
N GLN A 112 -13.94 1.28 -9.25
CA GLN A 112 -13.35 0.12 -9.92
C GLN A 112 -11.82 0.10 -9.75
N PRO A 113 -11.29 -0.19 -8.54
CA PRO A 113 -9.86 -0.12 -8.25
C PRO A 113 -9.02 -1.07 -9.10
N GLN A 114 -9.54 -2.26 -9.42
CA GLN A 114 -8.88 -3.22 -10.32
C GLN A 114 -8.64 -2.61 -11.71
N LYS A 115 -9.65 -1.94 -12.27
CA LYS A 115 -9.54 -1.29 -13.59
C LYS A 115 -8.58 -0.10 -13.53
N ALA A 116 -8.63 0.68 -12.46
CA ALA A 116 -7.68 1.76 -12.22
C ALA A 116 -6.23 1.27 -12.17
N ALA A 117 -5.97 0.21 -11.40
CA ALA A 117 -4.65 -0.38 -11.28
C ALA A 117 -4.14 -0.94 -12.61
N LYS A 118 -5.00 -1.60 -13.39
CA LYS A 118 -4.64 -2.10 -14.73
C LYS A 118 -4.21 -0.97 -15.67
N ILE A 119 -4.94 0.15 -15.69
CA ILE A 119 -4.58 1.32 -16.49
C ILE A 119 -3.23 1.88 -16.04
N ALA A 120 -3.05 2.06 -14.72
CA ALA A 120 -1.81 2.59 -14.17
C ALA A 120 -0.61 1.66 -14.42
N GLN A 121 -0.77 0.34 -14.27
CA GLN A 121 0.29 -0.65 -14.53
C GLN A 121 0.75 -0.60 -16.00
N TYR A 122 -0.20 -0.48 -16.93
CA TYR A 122 0.12 -0.35 -18.36
C TYR A 122 1.02 0.86 -18.63
N PHE A 123 0.71 2.04 -18.09
CA PHE A 123 1.54 3.23 -18.30
C PHE A 123 2.83 3.22 -17.49
N ALA A 124 2.82 2.60 -16.30
CA ALA A 124 4.03 2.39 -15.49
C ALA A 124 5.06 1.54 -16.24
N GLN A 125 4.61 0.48 -16.95
CA GLN A 125 5.48 -0.34 -17.80
C GLN A 125 6.05 0.43 -19.00
N GLN A 126 5.36 1.48 -19.47
CA GLN A 126 5.86 2.37 -20.52
C GLN A 126 6.73 3.52 -20.02
N GLY A 127 7.16 3.49 -18.75
CA GLY A 127 8.03 4.51 -18.19
C GLY A 127 7.32 5.77 -17.69
N ASP A 128 5.98 5.78 -17.60
CA ASP A 128 5.27 6.93 -17.05
C ASP A 128 5.35 6.94 -15.52
N TRP A 129 6.22 7.78 -14.98
CA TRP A 129 6.44 7.88 -13.54
C TRP A 129 5.18 8.25 -12.77
N ARG A 130 4.23 8.97 -13.38
CA ARG A 130 2.96 9.37 -12.73
C ARG A 130 2.09 8.15 -12.44
N ALA A 131 2.15 7.15 -13.32
CA ALA A 131 1.42 5.91 -13.18
C ALA A 131 2.01 5.04 -12.05
N SER A 132 3.34 4.89 -12.03
CA SER A 132 4.06 4.23 -10.93
C SER A 132 3.81 4.95 -9.60
N ARG A 133 3.81 6.29 -9.62
CA ARG A 133 3.47 7.13 -8.47
C ARG A 133 2.07 6.83 -7.93
N LEU A 134 1.06 6.78 -8.81
CA LEU A 134 -0.32 6.47 -8.46
C LEU A 134 -0.45 5.10 -7.80
N LEU A 135 0.18 4.07 -8.36
CA LEU A 135 0.16 2.72 -7.79
C LEU A 135 0.77 2.67 -6.38
N GLY A 136 1.94 3.32 -6.20
CA GLY A 136 2.60 3.41 -4.91
C GLY A 136 1.76 4.14 -3.86
N GLU A 137 1.12 5.26 -4.23
CA GLU A 137 0.21 6.00 -3.34
C GLU A 137 -1.04 5.20 -2.98
N MET A 138 -1.69 4.53 -3.95
CA MET A 138 -2.88 3.73 -3.69
C MET A 138 -2.60 2.60 -2.69
N LEU A 139 -1.47 1.90 -2.85
CA LEU A 139 -1.08 0.81 -1.94
C LEU A 139 -0.64 1.33 -0.56
N ALA A 140 0.04 2.47 -0.50
CA ALA A 140 0.45 3.07 0.77
C ALA A 140 -0.75 3.59 1.57
N ALA A 141 -1.73 4.22 0.89
CA ALA A 141 -2.91 4.80 1.52
C ALA A 141 -4.00 3.77 1.83
N ALA A 142 -4.11 2.72 1.02
CA ALA A 142 -5.14 1.68 1.16
C ALA A 142 -4.53 0.27 1.04
N PRO A 143 -3.71 -0.16 2.00
CA PRO A 143 -3.06 -1.48 1.95
C PRO A 143 -4.07 -2.63 1.91
N LEU A 144 -5.26 -2.47 2.50
CA LEU A 144 -6.33 -3.47 2.46
C LEU A 144 -6.96 -3.62 1.06
N ALA A 145 -6.76 -2.66 0.16
CA ALA A 145 -7.16 -2.78 -1.24
C ALA A 145 -6.12 -3.53 -2.10
N ALA A 146 -4.99 -3.96 -1.53
CA ALA A 146 -3.94 -4.63 -2.29
C ALA A 146 -4.41 -5.86 -3.11
N PRO A 147 -5.32 -6.74 -2.63
CA PRO A 147 -5.78 -7.87 -3.43
C PRO A 147 -6.39 -7.47 -4.78
N VAL A 148 -7.12 -6.34 -4.82
CA VAL A 148 -7.74 -5.84 -6.06
C VAL A 148 -6.78 -4.98 -6.90
N LEU A 149 -5.88 -4.24 -6.25
CA LEU A 149 -4.89 -3.40 -6.94
C LEU A 149 -3.78 -4.24 -7.59
N LEU A 150 -3.39 -5.36 -6.97
CA LEU A 150 -2.32 -6.23 -7.44
C LEU A 150 -2.84 -7.45 -8.21
N GLN A 151 -4.15 -7.58 -8.41
CA GLN A 151 -4.76 -8.80 -8.95
C GLN A 151 -4.13 -9.32 -10.24
N GLN A 152 -3.85 -8.41 -11.19
CA GLN A 152 -3.24 -8.80 -12.47
C GLN A 152 -1.79 -9.30 -12.28
N GLU A 153 -1.03 -8.67 -11.40
CA GLU A 153 0.35 -9.07 -11.11
C GLU A 153 0.41 -10.37 -10.34
N LEU A 154 -0.48 -10.56 -9.37
CA LEU A 154 -0.66 -11.84 -8.67
C LEU A 154 -0.98 -12.92 -9.68
N GLN A 155 -2.02 -12.74 -10.49
CA GLN A 155 -2.42 -13.75 -11.48
C GLN A 155 -1.26 -14.10 -12.43
N ALA A 156 -0.52 -13.10 -12.93
CA ALA A 156 0.63 -13.32 -13.79
C ALA A 156 1.74 -14.10 -13.06
N ALA A 157 2.09 -13.70 -11.84
CA ALA A 157 3.11 -14.36 -11.03
C ALA A 157 2.73 -15.80 -10.67
N CYS A 158 1.50 -16.05 -10.23
CA CYS A 158 1.03 -17.41 -9.92
C CYS A 158 1.04 -18.29 -11.18
N THR A 159 0.62 -17.74 -12.34
CA THR A 159 0.58 -18.49 -13.60
C THR A 159 1.98 -18.85 -14.07
N GLU A 160 2.94 -17.93 -13.95
CA GLU A 160 4.33 -18.18 -14.31
C GLU A 160 4.99 -19.18 -13.37
N TRP A 161 4.78 -19.04 -12.06
CA TRP A 161 5.30 -19.96 -11.06
C TRP A 161 4.73 -21.39 -11.23
N GLN A 162 3.45 -21.50 -11.58
CA GLN A 162 2.81 -22.79 -11.87
C GLN A 162 3.45 -23.51 -13.06
N LYS A 163 3.88 -22.78 -14.09
CA LYS A 163 4.56 -23.39 -15.25
C LYS A 163 5.89 -24.02 -14.85
N THR A 164 6.60 -23.42 -13.89
CA THR A 164 7.88 -23.94 -13.40
C THR A 164 7.70 -25.01 -12.32
N HIS A 165 6.54 -25.07 -11.66
CA HIS A 165 6.22 -26.03 -10.61
C HIS A 165 4.87 -26.74 -10.83
N PRO A 166 4.74 -27.57 -11.88
CA PRO A 166 3.48 -28.23 -12.23
C PRO A 166 2.96 -29.22 -11.18
N GLN A 167 3.81 -29.62 -10.22
CA GLN A 167 3.47 -30.54 -9.12
C GLN A 167 2.52 -29.95 -8.08
N HIS A 168 2.43 -28.63 -7.97
CA HIS A 168 1.55 -27.97 -7.00
C HIS A 168 0.16 -27.74 -7.58
N SER A 169 -0.88 -27.85 -6.75
CA SER A 169 -2.26 -27.59 -7.20
C SER A 169 -2.47 -26.10 -7.47
N ASN A 170 -3.16 -25.78 -8.57
CA ASN A 170 -3.53 -24.40 -8.92
C ASN A 170 -4.24 -23.68 -7.77
N GLU A 171 -5.09 -24.37 -7.02
CA GLU A 171 -5.83 -23.78 -5.89
C GLU A 171 -4.90 -23.41 -4.73
N GLN A 172 -3.89 -24.24 -4.47
CA GLN A 172 -2.89 -23.98 -3.43
C GLN A 172 -2.00 -22.79 -3.79
N VAL A 173 -1.58 -22.69 -5.05
CA VAL A 173 -0.78 -21.55 -5.54
C VAL A 173 -1.60 -20.25 -5.48
N GLN A 174 -2.86 -20.28 -5.92
CA GLN A 174 -3.73 -19.10 -5.84
C GLN A 174 -3.97 -18.66 -4.38
N ALA A 175 -4.26 -19.60 -3.47
CA ALA A 175 -4.43 -19.29 -2.06
C ALA A 175 -3.14 -18.72 -1.43
N ALA A 176 -1.96 -19.23 -1.82
CA ALA A 176 -0.69 -18.68 -1.36
C ALA A 176 -0.45 -17.26 -1.90
N CYS A 177 -0.78 -17.00 -3.17
CA CYS A 177 -0.73 -15.65 -3.73
C CYS A 177 -1.66 -14.68 -2.98
N GLU A 178 -2.86 -15.12 -2.57
CA GLU A 178 -3.79 -14.28 -1.79
C GLU A 178 -3.21 -13.95 -0.40
N ARG A 179 -2.52 -14.90 0.25
CA ARG A 179 -1.83 -14.66 1.54
C ARG A 179 -0.71 -13.64 1.43
N PHE A 180 -0.06 -13.50 0.28
CA PHE A 180 0.93 -12.43 0.06
C PHE A 180 0.31 -11.06 0.32
N CYS A 181 -0.94 -10.84 -0.09
CA CYS A 181 -1.63 -9.57 0.14
C CYS A 181 -2.08 -9.33 1.57
N GLN A 182 -2.15 -10.40 2.38
CA GLN A 182 -2.45 -10.31 3.81
C GLN A 182 -1.22 -9.91 4.63
N ALA A 183 0.00 -10.05 4.08
CA ALA A 183 1.24 -9.67 4.76
C ALA A 183 1.50 -8.15 4.62
N PRO A 184 1.37 -7.34 5.70
CA PRO A 184 1.49 -5.88 5.59
C PRO A 184 2.89 -5.45 5.14
N ILE A 185 3.92 -6.20 5.53
CA ILE A 185 5.32 -5.95 5.13
C ILE A 185 5.47 -6.06 3.61
N ALA A 186 4.83 -7.06 2.99
CA ALA A 186 4.89 -7.27 1.54
C ALA A 186 4.19 -6.13 0.79
N ILE A 187 3.03 -5.67 1.28
CA ILE A 187 2.31 -4.54 0.66
C ILE A 187 3.07 -3.23 0.79
N LYS A 188 3.64 -2.94 1.97
CA LYS A 188 4.50 -1.76 2.18
C LYS A 188 5.73 -1.80 1.27
N HIS A 189 6.33 -2.98 1.10
CA HIS A 189 7.45 -3.15 0.19
C HIS A 189 7.05 -2.94 -1.27
N ARG A 190 5.91 -3.49 -1.70
CA ARG A 190 5.42 -3.31 -3.07
C ARG A 190 5.09 -1.85 -3.37
N ALA A 191 4.46 -1.15 -2.42
CA ALA A 191 4.21 0.29 -2.52
C ALA A 191 5.54 1.08 -2.66
N LYS A 192 6.55 0.74 -1.85
CA LYS A 192 7.91 1.29 -1.94
C LYS A 192 8.53 1.06 -3.33
N GLN A 193 8.45 -0.15 -3.87
CA GLN A 193 8.99 -0.49 -5.19
C GLN A 193 8.37 0.36 -6.31
N TYR A 194 7.06 0.59 -6.31
CA TYR A 194 6.45 1.48 -7.31
C TYR A 194 6.91 2.93 -7.18
N LEU A 195 7.16 3.40 -5.97
CA LEU A 195 7.73 4.74 -5.77
C LEU A 195 9.18 4.82 -6.22
N GLU A 196 9.99 3.79 -5.95
CA GLU A 196 11.36 3.68 -6.48
C GLU A 196 11.36 3.61 -8.01
N GLN A 197 10.42 2.89 -8.60
CA GLN A 197 10.20 2.87 -10.05
C GLN A 197 9.85 4.27 -10.57
N ALA A 198 8.97 5.02 -9.89
CA ALA A 198 8.65 6.39 -10.26
C ALA A 198 9.90 7.31 -10.20
N ILE A 199 10.78 7.11 -9.21
CA ILE A 199 12.07 7.83 -9.12
C ILE A 199 12.96 7.49 -10.31
N ALA A 200 13.13 6.20 -10.62
CA ALA A 200 13.93 5.74 -11.75
C ALA A 200 13.41 6.25 -13.11
N GLN A 201 12.09 6.45 -13.21
CA GLN A 201 11.41 7.02 -14.38
C GLN A 201 11.45 8.56 -14.42
N GLY A 202 12.10 9.22 -13.45
CA GLY A 202 12.32 10.67 -13.46
C GLY A 202 11.28 11.50 -12.72
N SER A 203 10.52 10.93 -11.77
CA SER A 203 9.60 11.72 -10.95
C SER A 203 10.34 12.75 -10.08
N PRO A 204 9.96 14.05 -10.15
CA PRO A 204 10.66 15.10 -9.41
C PRO A 204 10.41 15.06 -7.89
N THR A 205 9.26 14.53 -7.46
CA THR A 205 8.80 14.60 -6.06
C THR A 205 8.72 13.23 -5.38
N ALA A 206 8.73 12.13 -6.14
CA ALA A 206 8.72 10.77 -5.58
C ALA A 206 9.81 10.55 -4.51
N PRO A 207 11.05 11.08 -4.62
CA PRO A 207 12.05 10.93 -3.56
C PRO A 207 11.65 11.60 -2.23
N GLN A 208 11.02 12.77 -2.27
CA GLN A 208 10.55 13.45 -1.07
C GLN A 208 9.34 12.70 -0.48
N ARG A 209 8.44 12.24 -1.33
CA ARG A 209 7.29 11.47 -0.84
C ARG A 209 7.70 10.14 -0.23
N LEU A 210 8.59 9.39 -0.87
CA LEU A 210 9.10 8.12 -0.34
C LEU A 210 9.62 8.30 1.09
N ARG A 211 10.41 9.36 1.32
CA ARG A 211 10.88 9.75 2.66
C ARG A 211 9.73 10.11 3.60
N GLY A 212 8.76 10.91 3.15
CA GLY A 212 7.60 11.30 3.94
C GLY A 212 6.73 10.11 4.38
N LEU A 213 6.40 9.21 3.47
CA LEU A 213 5.61 8.00 3.78
C LEU A 213 6.37 7.01 4.67
N THR A 214 7.69 6.95 4.53
CA THR A 214 8.55 6.16 5.44
C THR A 214 8.57 6.77 6.84
N ALA A 215 8.69 8.09 6.96
CA ALA A 215 8.66 8.79 8.25
C ALA A 215 7.31 8.66 8.97
N LEU A 216 6.21 8.57 8.22
CA LEU A 216 4.87 8.30 8.75
C LEU A 216 4.62 6.81 9.09
N GLY A 217 5.59 5.92 8.83
CA GLY A 217 5.44 4.47 9.05
C GLY A 217 4.50 3.76 8.07
N LEU A 218 4.00 4.48 7.06
CA LEU A 218 3.16 3.93 5.99
C LEU A 218 3.97 3.06 5.03
N LEU A 219 5.26 3.33 4.89
CA LEU A 219 6.24 2.46 4.21
C LEU A 219 7.29 1.96 5.20
N SER A 220 7.91 0.82 4.88
CA SER A 220 9.02 0.28 5.68
C SER A 220 10.32 1.00 5.34
N ALA A 221 11.03 1.48 6.37
CA ALA A 221 12.38 2.02 6.22
C ALA A 221 13.39 0.92 5.86
N GLN A 222 13.21 -0.26 6.47
CA GLN A 222 14.05 -1.42 6.21
C GLN A 222 13.58 -2.15 4.96
N ASN A 223 14.52 -2.77 4.24
CA ASN A 223 14.17 -3.66 3.14
C ASN A 223 13.41 -4.86 3.69
N ALA A 224 12.37 -5.28 2.98
CA ALA A 224 11.63 -6.46 3.38
C ALA A 224 12.54 -7.69 3.34
N PRO A 225 12.34 -8.67 4.24
CA PRO A 225 13.02 -9.96 4.13
C PRO A 225 12.78 -10.55 2.73
N LYS A 226 13.74 -11.31 2.18
CA LYS A 226 13.68 -11.86 0.80
C LYS A 226 12.31 -12.48 0.46
N ARG A 227 11.73 -13.21 1.41
CA ARG A 227 10.40 -13.86 1.30
C ARG A 227 9.23 -12.92 1.01
N HIS A 228 9.36 -11.62 1.26
CA HIS A 228 8.32 -10.61 1.01
C HIS A 228 8.74 -9.60 -0.07
N GLN A 229 9.88 -9.83 -0.73
CA GLN A 229 10.37 -8.92 -1.78
C GLN A 229 9.65 -9.12 -3.11
N SER A 230 9.29 -10.37 -3.43
CA SER A 230 8.50 -10.72 -4.60
C SER A 230 7.45 -11.77 -4.28
N ILE A 231 6.43 -11.85 -5.16
CA ILE A 231 5.39 -12.89 -5.07
C ILE A 231 6.02 -14.27 -5.29
N ALA A 232 6.98 -14.39 -6.21
CA ALA A 232 7.67 -15.65 -6.48
C ALA A 232 8.46 -16.14 -5.26
N ASP A 233 9.27 -15.28 -4.62
CA ASP A 233 10.03 -15.64 -3.42
C ASP A 233 9.12 -16.05 -2.26
N PHE A 234 7.94 -15.44 -2.17
CA PHE A 234 6.92 -15.82 -1.19
C PHE A 234 6.35 -17.21 -1.48
N LEU A 235 6.02 -17.50 -2.74
CA LEU A 235 5.50 -18.80 -3.17
C LEU A 235 6.51 -19.92 -2.95
N GLU A 236 7.77 -19.70 -3.31
CA GLU A 236 8.87 -20.64 -3.06
C GLU A 236 8.92 -21.05 -1.58
N LEU A 237 8.92 -20.07 -0.68
CA LEU A 237 9.00 -20.35 0.76
C LEU A 237 7.73 -21.00 1.32
N GLN A 238 6.55 -20.62 0.84
CA GLN A 238 5.29 -21.15 1.36
C GLN A 238 4.99 -22.57 0.88
N LEU A 239 5.35 -22.90 -0.36
CA LEU A 239 4.95 -24.15 -1.01
C LEU A 239 6.08 -25.17 -1.08
N ASN A 240 7.35 -24.74 -1.10
CA ASN A 240 8.49 -25.65 -1.14
C ASN A 240 9.12 -25.93 0.25
N ALA A 241 8.77 -25.17 1.29
CA ALA A 241 9.20 -25.49 2.67
C ALA A 241 8.63 -26.81 3.22
N SER A 242 7.72 -27.47 2.49
CA SER A 242 7.18 -28.78 2.83
C SER A 242 7.95 -29.97 2.25
N GLN A 243 9.06 -29.77 1.52
CA GLN A 243 9.93 -30.90 1.19
C GLN A 243 10.83 -31.21 2.40
N PRO A 244 10.64 -32.36 3.10
CA PRO A 244 11.62 -32.79 4.07
C PRO A 244 12.96 -32.92 3.34
N ILE A 245 14.00 -32.37 3.92
CA ILE A 245 15.38 -32.53 3.48
C ILE A 245 15.71 -34.02 3.58
N HIS A 246 15.39 -34.78 2.54
CA HIS A 246 16.00 -36.08 2.29
C HIS A 246 17.26 -35.81 1.48
N ASP A 247 18.35 -35.51 2.19
CA ASP A 247 19.59 -36.27 2.13
C ASP A 247 20.80 -35.49 2.66
N ALA A 248 21.66 -36.27 3.34
CA ALA A 248 23.09 -36.09 3.55
C ALA A 248 23.53 -35.30 4.81
N ASN A 249 23.81 -36.08 5.86
CA ASN A 249 24.96 -35.98 6.75
C ASN A 249 25.89 -34.78 6.55
N ASP A 250 25.95 -33.90 7.56
CA ASP A 250 27.16 -33.57 8.35
C ASP A 250 26.95 -32.20 9.02
N ASP A 251 26.18 -32.17 10.11
CA ASP A 251 26.43 -31.25 11.25
C ASP A 251 25.48 -31.59 12.42
N PRO A 252 25.99 -31.98 13.60
CA PRO A 252 25.15 -32.41 14.71
C PRO A 252 24.63 -31.27 15.60
N ASP A 253 24.52 -30.02 15.12
CA ASP A 253 24.18 -28.88 16.01
C ASP A 253 23.12 -27.89 15.48
N ILE A 254 22.35 -28.23 14.43
CA ILE A 254 21.18 -27.42 14.05
C ILE A 254 19.89 -28.20 14.33
N LEU A 255 19.37 -28.03 15.54
CA LEU A 255 18.00 -28.43 15.90
C LEU A 255 16.99 -27.57 15.11
N VAL A 256 16.60 -28.04 13.94
CA VAL A 256 15.39 -27.58 13.26
C VAL A 256 14.20 -28.21 13.98
N LEU A 257 13.48 -27.42 14.78
CA LEU A 257 12.28 -27.90 15.47
C LEU A 257 11.10 -28.03 14.48
N PRO A 258 10.36 -29.15 14.48
CA PRO A 258 9.17 -29.33 13.64
C PRO A 258 7.97 -28.49 14.10
N ASP A 259 7.12 -28.08 13.14
CA ASP A 259 5.99 -27.13 13.23
C ASP A 259 4.82 -27.52 14.18
N HIS A 260 5.02 -28.38 15.17
CA HIS A 260 3.95 -28.86 16.07
C HIS A 260 4.24 -28.66 17.55
N ILE A 261 5.33 -27.97 17.88
CA ILE A 261 5.63 -27.65 19.27
C ILE A 261 4.84 -26.37 19.61
N TYR A 262 3.84 -26.51 20.47
CA TYR A 262 3.34 -25.40 21.25
C TYR A 262 4.51 -24.88 22.09
N LEU A 263 5.17 -23.84 21.57
CA LEU A 263 6.04 -23.02 22.38
C LEU A 263 5.15 -22.46 23.49
N PRO A 264 5.49 -22.62 24.78
CA PRO A 264 4.81 -21.84 25.80
C PRO A 264 4.97 -20.39 25.37
N VAL A 265 3.86 -19.68 25.26
CA VAL A 265 3.85 -18.23 25.09
C VAL A 265 4.70 -17.70 26.22
N ALA A 266 5.93 -17.30 25.90
CA ALA A 266 6.68 -16.44 26.79
C ALA A 266 5.81 -15.19 26.90
N ASP A 267 5.30 -14.94 28.10
CA ASP A 267 4.69 -13.65 28.43
C ASP A 267 5.74 -12.58 28.10
N ASP A 268 5.56 -11.94 26.95
CA ASP A 268 6.41 -10.85 26.44
C ASP A 268 6.15 -9.55 27.23
N ASP A 269 5.93 -9.68 28.54
CA ASP A 269 5.72 -8.59 29.50
C ASP A 269 6.97 -8.32 30.36
N GLU A 270 8.09 -8.97 30.07
CA GLU A 270 9.37 -8.64 30.70
C GLU A 270 10.03 -7.45 30.00
N ARG A 271 9.58 -6.24 30.37
CA ARG A 271 10.34 -5.00 30.08
C ARG A 271 11.81 -5.24 30.44
N PRO A 272 12.75 -4.85 29.56
CA PRO A 272 14.15 -5.18 29.73
C PRO A 272 14.67 -4.68 31.09
N THR A 273 15.56 -5.44 31.74
CA THR A 273 16.01 -5.21 33.13
C THR A 273 16.56 -3.81 33.40
N TRP A 274 17.02 -3.11 32.36
CA TRP A 274 17.47 -1.71 32.42
C TRP A 274 16.34 -0.66 32.40
N TYR A 275 15.10 -1.04 32.08
CA TYR A 275 13.95 -0.13 31.99
C TYR A 275 13.59 0.48 33.36
N LYS A 276 13.58 -0.34 34.42
CA LYS A 276 13.28 0.11 35.79
C LYS A 276 14.27 1.19 36.26
N PRO A 277 15.61 0.99 36.22
CA PRO A 277 16.54 2.04 36.61
C PRO A 277 16.50 3.27 35.68
N ALA A 278 16.27 3.12 34.38
CA ALA A 278 16.15 4.25 33.46
C ALA A 278 14.93 5.14 33.76
N MET A 279 13.79 4.53 34.08
CA MET A 279 12.57 5.24 34.46
C MET A 279 12.74 6.00 35.78
N TYR A 280 13.35 5.38 36.81
CA TYR A 280 13.65 6.07 38.06
C TYR A 280 14.65 7.22 37.87
N GLY A 281 15.65 7.05 36.98
CA GLY A 281 16.58 8.11 36.62
C GLY A 281 15.89 9.30 35.96
N ALA A 282 14.96 9.06 35.04
CA ALA A 282 14.19 10.12 34.37
C ALA A 282 13.29 10.89 35.35
N PHE A 283 12.62 10.19 36.28
CA PHE A 283 11.81 10.84 37.32
C PHE A 283 12.65 11.67 38.30
N ALA A 284 13.81 11.15 38.72
CA ALA A 284 14.71 11.90 39.60
C ALA A 284 15.24 13.17 38.93
N LEU A 285 15.60 13.09 37.64
CA LEU A 285 16.10 14.23 36.88
C LEU A 285 15.00 15.29 36.65
N PHE A 286 13.77 14.84 36.37
CA PHE A 286 12.61 15.74 36.28
C PHE A 286 12.32 16.45 37.62
N ALA A 287 12.34 15.71 38.74
CA ALA A 287 12.14 16.29 40.07
C ALA A 287 13.22 17.33 40.42
N LEU A 288 14.48 17.09 40.02
CA LEU A 288 15.59 18.02 40.24
C LEU A 288 15.46 19.29 39.40
N ILE A 289 14.99 19.17 38.15
CA ILE A 289 14.66 20.33 37.29
C ILE A 289 13.50 21.13 37.91
N VAL A 290 12.42 20.48 38.34
CA VAL A 290 11.29 21.18 38.99
C VAL A 290 11.75 21.87 40.28
N PHE A 291 12.54 21.19 41.11
CA PHE A 291 13.06 21.77 42.35
C PHE A 291 13.96 22.97 42.10
N THR A 292 14.86 22.91 41.11
CA THR A 292 15.73 24.04 40.77
C THR A 292 14.95 25.23 40.21
N VAL A 293 13.91 24.99 39.40
CA VAL A 293 13.01 26.05 38.92
C VAL A 293 12.23 26.68 40.09
N PHE A 294 11.69 25.86 41.00
CA PHE A 294 10.99 26.36 42.19
C PHE A 294 11.92 27.13 43.14
N ALA A 295 13.13 26.63 43.40
CA ALA A 295 14.12 27.31 44.22
C ALA A 295 14.47 28.68 43.61
N LYS A 296 14.62 28.77 42.28
CA LYS A 296 14.91 30.04 41.59
C LYS A 296 13.73 31.03 41.64
N LEU A 297 12.50 30.54 41.65
CA LEU A 297 11.28 31.36 41.74
C LEU A 297 10.99 31.85 43.18
N PHE A 298 11.43 31.11 44.21
CA PHE A 298 11.17 31.46 45.61
C PHE A 298 12.36 32.16 46.32
N PHE A 299 13.60 31.97 45.88
CA PHE A 299 14.78 32.64 46.47
C PHE A 299 15.24 33.91 45.74
N ILE A 300 14.60 34.28 44.63
CA ILE A 300 14.76 35.59 43.99
C ILE A 300 13.50 36.40 44.25
N ARG A 301 13.38 36.88 45.49
CA ARG A 301 12.52 38.00 45.88
C ARG A 301 13.27 38.86 46.88
#